data_AF-A0A539DNX0-F1
#
_entry.id   AF-A0A539DNX0-F1
#
_cell.length_a   1.000
_cell.length_b   1.000
_cell.length_c   1.000
_cell.angle_alpha   90.00
_cell.angle_beta   90.00
_cell.angle_gamma   90.00
#
_symmetry.space_group_name_H-M   'P 1'
#
loop_
_entity.id
_entity.type
_entity.pdbx_description
1 polymer ?
#
loop_
_entity_poly.entity_id
_entity_poly.type
_entity_poly.pdbx_seq_one_letter_code
_entity_poly.pdbx_strand_id
1 'polypeptide(L)'
;MIINKMLRSLLLATTALLFITPGVQAAESDAIKTMAGIMMHVNHFPGSDEKATLKKIADDAAVSAHSRAIAMAMINMEHSVTDQDKAALQKVSGDASASAGERELAGIVMNFMHKPREATHSPPFRAPL
;
A
#
# COMPACT_ATOMS: atom_id res chain seq x y z
N MET A 1 4.37 -26.18 47.65
CA MET A 1 3.53 -24.96 47.59
C MET A 1 4.23 -23.74 46.97
N ILE A 2 5.30 -23.93 46.19
CA ILE A 2 6.03 -22.84 45.49
C ILE A 2 5.73 -22.88 43.98
N ILE A 3 5.55 -24.08 43.42
CA ILE A 3 5.30 -24.33 42.00
C ILE A 3 3.95 -23.75 41.53
N ASN A 4 2.88 -23.84 42.33
CA ASN A 4 1.57 -23.25 41.99
C ASN A 4 1.53 -21.70 42.07
N LYS A 5 2.51 -21.05 42.72
CA LYS A 5 2.63 -19.59 42.75
C LYS A 5 3.32 -19.06 41.50
N MET A 6 4.36 -19.76 41.02
CA MET A 6 5.06 -19.41 39.78
C MET A 6 4.19 -19.64 38.54
N LEU A 7 3.34 -20.67 38.55
CA LEU A 7 2.41 -20.97 37.44
C LEU A 7 1.28 -19.93 37.33
N ARG A 8 0.87 -19.31 38.44
CA ARG A 8 -0.12 -18.21 38.45
C ARG A 8 0.52 -16.86 38.10
N SER A 9 1.79 -16.65 38.44
CA SER A 9 2.54 -15.46 38.02
C SER A 9 2.93 -15.50 36.54
N LEU A 10 3.09 -16.70 35.97
CA LEU A 10 3.35 -16.89 34.54
C LEU A 10 2.07 -16.78 33.69
N LEU A 11 0.88 -16.90 34.30
CA LEU A 11 -0.40 -16.73 33.60
C LEU A 11 -0.88 -15.27 33.51
N LEU A 12 -0.26 -14.33 34.24
CA LEU A 12 -0.59 -12.89 34.17
C LEU A 12 0.41 -12.05 33.36
N ALA A 13 1.53 -12.62 32.94
CA ALA A 13 2.58 -11.88 32.22
C ALA A 13 2.48 -11.97 30.68
N THR A 14 1.64 -12.86 30.13
CA THR A 14 1.52 -13.09 28.68
C THR A 14 0.33 -12.39 28.04
N THR A 15 -0.60 -11.83 28.83
CA THR A 15 -1.82 -11.15 28.34
C THR A 15 -1.67 -9.64 28.14
N ALA A 16 -0.45 -9.09 28.28
CA ALA A 16 -0.21 -7.65 28.21
C ALA A 16 0.17 -7.11 26.81
N LEU A 17 0.26 -7.97 25.79
CA LEU A 17 0.74 -7.56 24.45
C LEU A 17 -0.28 -7.76 23.32
N LEU A 18 -1.56 -7.53 23.61
CA LEU A 18 -2.60 -7.52 22.57
C LEU A 18 -3.59 -6.35 22.74
N PHE A 19 -3.07 -5.16 23.05
CA PHE A 19 -3.80 -3.93 22.79
C PHE A 19 -3.32 -3.37 21.46
N ILE A 20 -4.03 -3.74 20.38
CA ILE A 20 -3.92 -3.00 19.11
C ILE A 20 -4.42 -1.60 19.42
N THR A 21 -3.49 -0.64 19.50
CA THR A 21 -3.81 0.74 19.86
C THR A 21 -4.71 1.35 18.77
N PRO A 22 -5.73 2.13 19.13
CA PRO A 22 -6.68 2.70 18.16
C PRO A 22 -5.99 3.60 17.12
N GLY A 23 -4.84 4.19 17.45
CA GLY A 23 -4.06 5.01 16.53
C GLY A 23 -3.50 4.24 15.32
N VAL A 24 -3.09 2.98 15.50
CA VAL A 24 -2.56 2.15 14.40
C VAL A 24 -3.69 1.80 13.41
N GLN A 25 -4.87 1.43 13.90
CA GLN A 25 -6.00 1.14 13.02
C GLN A 25 -6.52 2.37 12.27
N ALA A 26 -6.49 3.56 12.90
CA ALA A 26 -6.86 4.80 12.24
C ALA A 26 -5.86 5.15 11.12
N ALA A 27 -4.56 5.09 11.42
CA ALA A 27 -3.48 5.32 10.46
C ALA A 27 -3.57 4.36 9.25
N GLU A 28 -3.87 3.08 9.49
CA GLU A 28 -4.12 2.11 8.42
C GLU A 28 -5.28 2.50 7.53
N SER A 29 -6.43 2.83 8.13
CA SER A 29 -7.62 3.21 7.37
C SER A 29 -7.35 4.42 6.47
N ASP A 30 -6.55 5.36 6.96
CA ASP A 30 -6.23 6.60 6.26
C ASP A 30 -5.19 6.38 5.16
N ALA A 31 -4.20 5.50 5.40
CA ALA A 31 -3.23 5.08 4.39
C ALA A 31 -3.91 4.39 3.21
N ILE A 32 -4.80 3.42 3.48
CA ILE A 32 -5.55 2.69 2.45
C ILE A 32 -6.42 3.65 1.63
N LYS A 33 -7.17 4.55 2.29
CA LYS A 33 -7.99 5.56 1.60
C LYS A 33 -7.15 6.48 0.72
N THR A 34 -6.01 6.93 1.21
CA THR A 34 -5.10 7.82 0.47
C THR A 34 -4.56 7.12 -0.77
N MET A 35 -4.06 5.89 -0.63
CA MET A 35 -3.57 5.10 -1.76
C MET A 35 -4.68 4.80 -2.78
N ALA A 36 -5.87 4.42 -2.32
CA ALA A 36 -7.01 4.19 -3.20
C ALA A 36 -7.41 5.48 -3.96
N GLY A 37 -7.41 6.63 -3.29
CA GLY A 37 -7.68 7.93 -3.90
C GLY A 37 -6.69 8.28 -5.01
N ILE A 38 -5.39 8.04 -4.80
CA ILE A 38 -4.37 8.23 -5.85
C ILE A 38 -4.65 7.29 -7.03
N MET A 39 -4.99 6.03 -6.77
CA MET A 39 -5.28 5.05 -7.83
C MET A 39 -6.47 5.46 -8.70
N MET A 40 -7.48 6.11 -8.12
CA MET A 40 -8.65 6.60 -8.87
C MET A 40 -8.32 7.72 -9.86
N HIS A 41 -7.23 8.46 -9.65
CA HIS A 41 -6.88 9.66 -10.42
C HIS A 41 -5.54 9.53 -11.16
N VAL A 42 -4.91 8.36 -11.13
CA VAL A 42 -3.59 8.16 -11.74
C VAL A 42 -3.65 8.48 -13.24
N ASN A 43 -2.73 9.33 -13.70
CA ASN A 43 -2.58 9.68 -15.10
C ASN A 43 -1.22 9.17 -15.59
N HIS A 44 -1.21 8.05 -16.31
CA HIS A 44 -0.03 7.23 -16.63
C HIS A 44 0.63 6.57 -15.41
N PHE A 45 1.08 7.38 -14.45
CA PHE A 45 1.74 6.97 -13.20
C PHE A 45 1.57 8.08 -12.15
N PRO A 46 1.81 7.81 -10.85
CA PRO A 46 1.65 8.83 -9.83
C PRO A 46 2.57 10.05 -10.06
N GLY A 47 2.01 11.25 -10.00
CA GLY A 47 2.76 12.51 -10.11
C GLY A 47 3.73 12.74 -8.94
N SER A 48 4.52 13.81 -8.98
CA SER A 48 5.52 14.12 -7.93
C SER A 48 4.90 14.23 -6.53
N ASP A 49 3.76 14.91 -6.42
CA ASP A 49 3.09 15.18 -5.15
C ASP A 49 2.44 13.90 -4.57
N GLU A 50 1.93 13.06 -5.46
CA GLU A 50 1.40 11.75 -5.12
C GLU A 50 2.53 10.82 -4.67
N LYS A 51 3.66 10.78 -5.37
CA LYS A 51 4.85 10.03 -4.95
C LYS A 51 5.39 10.51 -3.60
N ALA A 52 5.40 11.82 -3.34
CA ALA A 52 5.77 12.36 -2.03
C ALA A 52 4.80 11.92 -0.92
N THR A 53 3.50 11.87 -1.22
CA THR A 53 2.48 11.39 -0.28
C THR A 53 2.64 9.88 -0.01
N LEU A 54 2.82 9.08 -1.05
CA LEU A 54 3.09 7.65 -0.94
C LEU A 54 4.37 7.37 -0.15
N LYS A 55 5.42 8.19 -0.34
CA LYS A 55 6.68 8.06 0.39
C LYS A 55 6.49 8.28 1.89
N LYS A 56 5.65 9.24 2.29
CA LYS A 56 5.29 9.44 3.71
C LYS A 56 4.63 8.20 4.29
N ILE A 57 3.69 7.59 3.57
CA ILE A 57 3.06 6.33 3.99
C ILE A 57 4.12 5.23 4.12
N ALA A 58 4.97 5.07 3.11
CA ALA A 58 6.00 4.03 3.07
C ALA A 58 7.08 4.15 4.17
N ASP A 59 7.33 5.36 4.68
CA ASP A 59 8.31 5.63 5.74
C ASP A 59 7.69 5.66 7.16
N ASP A 60 6.36 5.69 7.29
CA ASP A 60 5.68 5.80 8.58
C ASP A 60 5.63 4.46 9.31
N ALA A 61 6.38 4.35 10.42
CA ALA A 61 6.42 3.14 11.23
C ALA A 61 5.09 2.81 11.94
N ALA A 62 4.17 3.77 12.06
CA ALA A 62 2.83 3.55 12.59
C ALA A 62 1.88 2.90 11.58
N VAL A 63 2.21 3.00 10.28
CA VAL A 63 1.54 2.27 9.20
C VAL A 63 2.08 0.83 9.14
N SER A 64 1.27 -0.13 8.73
CA SER A 64 1.57 -1.55 8.67
C SER A 64 2.64 -1.84 7.62
N ALA A 65 3.32 -2.96 7.76
CA ALA A 65 4.27 -3.40 6.74
C ALA A 65 3.59 -3.64 5.38
N HIS A 66 2.32 -4.07 5.37
CA HIS A 66 1.56 -4.36 4.16
C HIS A 66 1.19 -3.08 3.41
N SER A 67 0.61 -2.11 4.11
CA SER A 67 0.30 -0.77 3.55
C SER A 67 1.55 -0.06 3.05
N ARG A 68 2.69 -0.16 3.76
CA ARG A 68 3.98 0.38 3.28
C ARG A 68 4.48 -0.31 2.01
N ALA A 69 4.33 -1.63 1.91
CA ALA A 69 4.70 -2.38 0.71
C ALA A 69 3.84 -1.99 -0.49
N ILE A 70 2.54 -1.81 -0.29
CA ILE A 70 1.62 -1.32 -1.34
C ILE A 70 2.04 0.08 -1.80
N ALA A 71 2.32 1.00 -0.87
CA ALA A 71 2.76 2.36 -1.18
C ALA A 71 4.07 2.36 -2.00
N MET A 72 5.04 1.52 -1.64
CA MET A 72 6.29 1.38 -2.40
C MET A 72 6.06 0.89 -3.83
N ALA A 73 5.19 -0.11 -4.01
CA ALA A 73 4.82 -0.59 -5.34
C ALA A 73 4.18 0.50 -6.20
N MET A 74 3.36 1.36 -5.61
CA MET A 74 2.76 2.51 -6.30
C MET A 74 3.80 3.57 -6.68
N ILE A 75 4.81 3.83 -5.85
CA ILE A 75 5.91 4.79 -6.15
C ILE A 75 6.71 4.34 -7.38
N ASN A 76 7.00 3.04 -7.47
CA ASN A 76 7.81 2.42 -8.53
C ASN A 76 7.02 2.16 -9.82
N MET A 77 5.70 2.35 -9.80
CA MET A 77 4.83 2.05 -10.93
C MET A 77 5.09 3.00 -12.11
N GLU A 78 5.24 2.42 -13.30
CA GLU A 78 5.28 3.13 -14.58
C GLU A 78 4.35 2.43 -15.57
N HIS A 79 3.09 2.88 -15.68
CA HIS A 79 1.99 2.23 -16.42
C HIS A 79 1.53 0.87 -15.87
N SER A 80 2.43 0.11 -15.25
CA SER A 80 2.18 -1.10 -14.48
C SER A 80 3.22 -1.23 -13.35
N VAL A 81 2.96 -2.11 -12.38
CA VAL A 81 3.95 -2.45 -11.35
C VAL A 81 5.14 -3.20 -11.93
N THR A 82 6.30 -3.11 -11.27
CA THR A 82 7.47 -3.93 -11.60
C THR A 82 7.24 -5.40 -11.22
N ASP A 83 8.01 -6.34 -11.78
CA ASP A 83 7.91 -7.76 -11.40
C ASP A 83 8.24 -8.00 -9.91
N GLN A 84 9.21 -7.25 -9.38
CA GLN A 84 9.57 -7.31 -7.96
C GLN A 84 8.40 -6.86 -7.09
N ASP A 85 7.77 -5.74 -7.45
CA ASP A 85 6.63 -5.20 -6.71
C ASP A 85 5.40 -6.08 -6.87
N LYS A 86 5.19 -6.70 -8.04
CA LYS A 86 4.15 -7.70 -8.26
C LYS A 86 4.29 -8.88 -7.32
N ALA A 87 5.51 -9.38 -7.11
CA ALA A 87 5.77 -10.45 -6.15
C ALA A 87 5.51 -10.01 -4.70
N ALA A 88 5.84 -8.76 -4.34
CA ALA A 88 5.53 -8.20 -3.02
C ALA A 88 4.01 -8.07 -2.79
N LEU A 89 3.29 -7.54 -3.77
CA LEU A 89 1.82 -7.41 -3.72
C LEU A 89 1.11 -8.76 -3.67
N GLN A 90 1.63 -9.77 -4.37
CA GLN A 90 1.11 -11.13 -4.30
C GLN A 90 1.25 -11.73 -2.89
N LYS A 91 2.35 -11.43 -2.19
CA LYS A 91 2.53 -11.83 -0.79
C LYS A 91 1.51 -11.14 0.11
N VAL A 92 1.32 -9.82 -0.03
CA VAL A 92 0.32 -9.06 0.75
C VAL A 92 -1.09 -9.62 0.53
N SER A 93 -1.48 -9.84 -0.74
CA SER A 93 -2.81 -10.36 -1.09
C SER A 93 -3.07 -11.76 -0.50
N GLY A 94 -2.04 -12.59 -0.37
CA GLY A 94 -2.12 -13.93 0.21
C GLY A 94 -1.91 -14.00 1.73
N ASP A 95 -1.55 -12.89 2.39
CA ASP A 95 -1.24 -12.88 3.81
C ASP A 95 -2.52 -12.75 4.66
N ALA A 96 -2.76 -13.74 5.52
CA ALA A 96 -3.92 -13.74 6.42
C ALA A 96 -3.84 -12.64 7.50
N SER A 97 -2.64 -12.14 7.81
CA SER A 97 -2.42 -11.03 8.74
C SER A 97 -2.71 -9.66 8.13
N ALA A 98 -2.78 -9.54 6.80
CA ALA A 98 -3.23 -8.32 6.15
C ALA A 98 -4.73 -8.12 6.38
N SER A 99 -5.15 -6.87 6.52
CA SER A 99 -6.55 -6.48 6.52
C SER A 99 -7.21 -6.79 5.17
N ALA A 100 -8.54 -6.84 5.15
CA ALA A 100 -9.29 -7.02 3.91
C ALA A 100 -8.99 -5.91 2.88
N GLY A 101 -8.89 -4.65 3.34
CA GLY A 101 -8.59 -3.51 2.49
C GLY A 101 -7.18 -3.56 1.90
N GLU A 102 -6.18 -3.99 2.65
CA GLU A 102 -4.82 -4.18 2.13
C GLU A 102 -4.76 -5.27 1.07
N ARG A 103 -5.43 -6.42 1.31
CA ARG A 103 -5.47 -7.51 0.31
C ARG A 103 -6.16 -7.08 -0.98
N GLU A 104 -7.26 -6.36 -0.86
CA GLU A 104 -8.03 -5.85 -2.01
C GLU A 104 -7.23 -4.81 -2.78
N LEU A 105 -6.70 -3.79 -2.10
CA LEU A 105 -5.89 -2.75 -2.72
C LEU A 105 -4.63 -3.33 -3.36
N ALA A 106 -3.95 -4.28 -2.71
CA ALA A 106 -2.82 -4.99 -3.31
C ALA A 106 -3.22 -5.71 -4.60
N GLY A 107 -4.39 -6.37 -4.61
CA GLY A 107 -4.95 -6.99 -5.82
C GLY A 107 -5.23 -5.99 -6.94
N ILE A 108 -5.78 -4.82 -6.63
CA ILE A 108 -6.04 -3.75 -7.59
C ILE A 108 -4.73 -3.24 -8.19
N VAL A 109 -3.77 -2.85 -7.33
CA VAL A 109 -2.47 -2.30 -7.74
C VAL A 109 -1.69 -3.32 -8.58
N MET A 110 -1.70 -4.60 -8.19
CA MET A 110 -1.00 -5.69 -8.88
C MET A 110 -1.49 -5.91 -10.31
N ASN A 111 -2.79 -5.69 -10.54
CA ASN A 111 -3.43 -5.89 -11.85
C ASN A 111 -3.61 -4.58 -12.63
N PHE A 112 -3.13 -3.46 -12.10
CA PHE A 112 -3.22 -2.18 -12.77
C PHE A 112 -2.31 -2.17 -14.00
N MET A 113 -2.92 -1.96 -15.17
CA MET A 113 -2.23 -1.78 -16.44
C MET A 113 -2.91 -0.66 -17.22
N HIS A 114 -2.23 0.45 -17.41
CA HIS A 114 -2.75 1.60 -18.16
C HIS A 114 -2.05 1.73 -19.51
N LYS A 115 -2.81 1.84 -20.61
CA LYS A 115 -2.25 2.18 -21.92
C LYS A 115 -2.19 3.70 -22.10
N PRO A 116 -1.03 4.27 -22.47
CA PRO A 116 -0.95 5.69 -22.85
C PRO A 116 -2.01 6.04 -23.88
N ARG A 117 -2.66 7.20 -23.75
CA ARG A 117 -3.35 7.79 -24.89
C ARG A 117 -2.29 8.33 -25.84
N GLU A 118 -2.39 8.00 -27.12
CA GLU A 118 -1.52 8.59 -28.13
C GLU A 118 -1.68 10.11 -28.07
N ALA A 119 -0.57 10.83 -27.86
CA ALA A 119 -0.56 12.26 -28.10
C ALA A 119 -0.87 12.44 -29.58
N THR A 120 -2.04 12.99 -29.90
CA THR A 120 -2.41 13.34 -31.27
C THR A 120 -1.29 14.20 -31.86
N HIS A 121 -0.45 13.60 -32.69
CA HIS A 121 0.57 14.31 -33.43
C HIS A 121 -0.17 15.13 -34.49
N SER A 122 -0.34 16.43 -34.25
CA SER A 122 -0.77 17.34 -35.30
C SER A 122 0.25 17.27 -36.44
N PRO A 123 -0.12 16.86 -37.67
CA PRO A 123 0.82 16.87 -38.79
C PRO A 123 1.33 18.30 -39.02
N PRO A 124 2.59 18.50 -39.45
CA PRO A 124 3.11 19.83 -39.72
C PRO A 124 2.21 20.54 -40.75
N PHE A 125 1.81 21.76 -40.41
CA PHE A 125 0.99 22.64 -41.23
C PHE A 125 1.60 22.74 -42.65
N ARG A 126 1.02 22.04 -43.62
CA ARG A 126 1.29 22.29 -45.03
C ARG A 126 0.63 23.62 -45.38
N ALA A 127 1.44 24.65 -45.61
CA ALA A 127 0.95 25.89 -46.19
C ALA A 127 0.32 25.60 -47.58
N PRO A 128 -0.82 26.20 -47.92
CA PRO A 128 -1.39 26.08 -49.25
C PRO A 128 -0.48 26.75 -50.29
N LEU A 129 -0.33 26.10 -51.44
CA LEU A 129 0.30 26.64 -52.65
C LEU A 129 -0.53 27.80 -53.23
#